data_AF-A0A9D6AEL2-F1
#
_entry.id   AF-A0A9D6AEL2-F1
#
_cell.length_a   1.000
_cell.length_b   1.000
_cell.length_c   1.000
_cell.angle_alpha   90.00
_cell.angle_beta   90.00
_cell.angle_gamma   90.00
#
_symmetry.space_group_name_H-M   'P 1'
#
loop_
_entity.id
_entity.type
_entity.pdbx_description
1 polymer ?
#
loop_
_entity_poly.entity_id
_entity_poly.type
_entity_poly.pdbx_seq_one_letter_code
_entity_poly.pdbx_strand_id
1 'polypeptide(L)' 'VERTGTLVMAHPSLFIVEVGERRGRTARQSYQYVDVLTGTVELFDYETGERLFDFEFEE' A
#
# COMPACT_ATOMS: atom_id res chain seq x y z
N VAL A 1 6.76 -0.07 -8.58
CA VAL A 1 5.56 0.53 -7.94
C VAL A 1 4.36 0.37 -8.86
N GLU A 2 3.37 -0.43 -8.47
CA GLU A 2 2.17 -0.66 -9.31
C GLU A 2 1.18 0.50 -9.25
N ARG A 3 1.02 1.13 -8.07
CA ARG A 3 0.16 2.31 -7.87
C ARG A 3 0.75 3.23 -6.80
N THR A 4 0.44 4.52 -6.92
CA THR A 4 0.73 5.55 -5.92
C THR A 4 -0.60 6.13 -5.44
N GLY A 5 -0.71 6.39 -4.14
CA GLY A 5 -1.89 7.04 -3.58
C GLY A 5 -1.67 7.53 -2.16
N THR A 6 -2.71 8.12 -1.61
CA THR A 6 -2.74 8.67 -0.26
C THR A 6 -3.51 7.73 0.66
N LEU A 7 -2.92 7.38 1.80
CA LEU A 7 -3.64 6.66 2.86
C LEU A 7 -4.79 7.54 3.39
N VAL A 8 -6.03 7.09 3.27
CA VAL A 8 -7.21 7.85 3.67
C VAL A 8 -7.94 7.27 4.88
N MET A 9 -7.83 5.96 5.13
CA MET A 9 -8.44 5.30 6.28
C MET A 9 -7.57 4.12 6.75
N ALA A 10 -7.57 3.89 8.07
CA ALA A 10 -7.01 2.69 8.69
C ALA A 10 -8.06 2.05 9.60
N HIS A 11 -8.27 0.75 9.42
CA HIS A 11 -9.16 -0.08 10.23
C HIS A 11 -8.35 -1.21 10.87
N PRO A 12 -8.87 -1.93 11.87
CA PRO A 12 -8.10 -2.98 12.55
C PRO A 12 -7.54 -4.08 11.64
N SER A 13 -8.19 -4.39 10.52
CA SER A 13 -7.80 -5.50 9.62
C SER A 13 -7.28 -5.07 8.25
N LEU A 14 -7.46 -3.80 7.87
CA LEU A 14 -7.10 -3.29 6.55
C LEU A 14 -6.91 -1.77 6.57
N PHE A 15 -6.28 -1.26 5.52
CA PHE A 15 -6.19 0.17 5.27
C PHE A 15 -6.67 0.49 3.85
N ILE A 16 -7.07 1.74 3.63
CA ILE A 16 -7.61 2.20 2.35
C ILE A 16 -6.75 3.34 1.81
N VAL A 17 -6.28 3.15 0.59
CA VAL A 17 -5.51 4.13 -0.17
C VAL A 17 -6.38 4.70 -1.29
N GLU A 18 -6.44 6.03 -1.37
CA GLU A 18 -7.01 6.72 -2.52
C GLU A 18 -5.93 6.86 -3.60
N VAL A 19 -6.16 6.24 -4.75
CA VAL A 19 -5.24 6.24 -5.89
C VAL A 19 -5.84 7.07 -7.02
N GLY A 20 -4.99 7.85 -7.69
CA GLY A 20 -5.40 8.62 -8.86
C GLY A 20 -5.53 7.72 -10.08
N GLU A 21 -6.66 7.82 -10.81
CA GLU A 21 -6.82 7.22 -12.13
C GLU A 21 -6.56 8.24 -13.25
N ARG A 22 -6.34 7.72 -14.47
CA ARG A 22 -6.31 8.54 -15.68
C ARG A 22 -7.64 9.29 -15.83
N ARG A 23 -7.58 10.59 -16.15
CA ARG A 23 -8.72 11.51 -16.38
C ARG A 23 -9.41 12.04 -15.11
N GLY A 24 -8.70 12.12 -13.98
CA GLY A 24 -9.17 12.88 -12.80
C GLY A 24 -10.22 12.16 -11.96
N ARG A 25 -10.38 10.84 -12.13
CA ARG A 25 -11.16 10.01 -11.22
C ARG A 25 -10.26 9.51 -10.11
N THR A 26 -10.75 9.51 -8.87
CA THR A 26 -10.09 8.85 -7.75
C THR A 26 -10.74 7.49 -7.54
N ALA A 27 -9.92 6.48 -7.27
CA ALA A 27 -10.38 5.14 -6.89
C ALA A 27 -9.88 4.85 -5.48
N ARG A 28 -10.62 4.03 -4.74
CA ARG A 28 -10.23 3.56 -3.40
C ARG A 28 -9.87 2.09 -3.47
N GLN A 29 -8.73 1.76 -2.90
CA GLN A 29 -8.24 0.40 -2.83
C GLN A 29 -7.96 0.03 -1.38
N SER A 30 -8.48 -1.11 -0.96
CA SER A 30 -8.25 -1.67 0.37
C SER A 30 -7.14 -2.71 0.31
N TYR A 31 -6.25 -2.69 1.30
CA TYR A 31 -5.18 -3.66 1.47
C TYR A 31 -5.24 -4.22 2.89
N GLN A 32 -5.06 -5.52 3.06
CA GLN A 32 -5.00 -6.11 4.39
C GLN A 32 -3.58 -6.02 4.94
N TYR A 33 -3.44 -5.90 6.26
CA TYR A 33 -2.10 -5.92 6.87
C TYR A 33 -1.37 -7.24 6.64
N VAL A 34 -2.13 -8.35 6.59
CA VAL A 34 -1.55 -9.66 6.31
C VAL A 34 -0.86 -9.67 4.95
N ASP A 35 -1.41 -8.99 3.93
CA ASP A 35 -0.79 -8.95 2.60
C ASP A 35 0.58 -8.27 2.63
N VAL A 36 0.75 -7.25 3.47
CA VAL A 36 2.04 -6.58 3.68
C VAL A 36 3.02 -7.48 4.41
N LEU A 37 2.55 -8.13 5.48
CA LEU A 37 3.35 -9.03 6.28
C LEU A 37 3.77 -10.29 5.51
N THR A 38 2.93 -10.79 4.58
CA THR A 38 3.21 -11.95 3.72
C THR A 38 4.00 -11.60 2.46
N GLY A 39 4.38 -10.34 2.28
CA GLY A 39 5.09 -9.88 1.08
C GLY A 39 4.26 -9.89 -0.20
N THR A 40 2.95 -10.12 -0.11
CA THR A 40 2.02 -10.03 -1.24
C THR A 40 1.82 -8.58 -1.69
N VAL A 41 1.95 -7.64 -0.75
CA VAL A 41 1.93 -6.19 -1.00
C VAL A 41 3.20 -5.56 -0.41
N GLU A 42 3.92 -4.82 -1.24
CA GLU A 42 5.11 -4.09 -0.82
C GLU A 42 4.82 -2.58 -0.83
N LEU A 43 5.22 -1.90 0.25
CA LEU A 43 5.04 -0.45 0.39
C LEU A 43 6.39 0.26 0.27
N PHE A 44 6.39 1.37 -0.45
CA PHE A 44 7.57 2.18 -0.72
C PHE A 44 7.30 3.63 -0.33
N ASP A 45 8.35 4.31 0.16
CA ASP A 45 8.33 5.74 0.34
C ASP A 45 8.16 6.44 -1.02
N TYR A 46 7.25 7.40 -1.09
CA TYR A 46 6.93 8.07 -2.36
C TYR A 46 8.04 9.02 -2.83
N GLU A 47 8.79 9.62 -1.89
CA GLU A 47 9.83 10.60 -2.20
C GLU A 47 11.15 9.91 -2.52
N THR A 48 11.55 8.92 -1.72
CA THR A 48 12.85 8.25 -1.85
C THR A 48 12.78 6.98 -2.72
N GLY A 49 11.61 6.35 -2.81
CA GLY A 49 11.44 5.06 -3.47
C GLY A 49 11.98 3.88 -2.65
N GLU A 50 12.38 4.10 -1.41
CA GLU A 50 12.87 3.04 -0.51
C GLU A 50 11.72 2.19 0.00
N ARG A 51 11.99 0.90 0.21
CA ARG A 51 11.01 -0.03 0.77
C ARG A 51 10.78 0.30 2.25
N LEU A 52 9.51 0.42 2.67
CA LEU A 52 9.16 0.78 4.04
C LEU A 52 9.23 -0.39 5.02
N PHE A 53 9.06 -1.61 4.54
CA PHE A 53 9.01 -2.83 5.35
C PHE A 53 9.82 -3.95 4.71
N ASP A 54 10.95 -4.28 5.34
CA ASP A 54 11.72 -5.49 5.04
C ASP A 54 11.28 -6.60 6.01
N PHE A 55 10.12 -7.19 5.72
CA PHE A 55 9.73 -8.45 6.35
C PHE A 55 10.23 -9.60 5.48
N GLU A 56 11.28 -10.27 5.95
CA GLU A 56 11.67 -11.59 5.49
C GLU A 56 11.11 -12.60 6.50
N PHE A 57 10.37 -13.60 6.03
CA PHE A 57 10.09 -14.77 6.87
C PHE A 57 11.41 -15.53 7.01
N GLU A 58 12.01 -15.51 8.20
CA GLU A 58 13.03 -16.52 8.53
C GLU A 58 12.33 -17.89 8.55
N GLU A 59 12.82 -18.80 7.70
CA GLU A 59 12.35 -20.19 7.56
C GLU A 59 12.70 -21.05 8.78
#